data_AF-A0A2T2VUJ1-F1
#
_entry.id   AF-A0A2T2VUJ1-F1
#
_cell.length_a   1.000
_cell.length_b   1.000
_cell.length_c   1.000
_cell.angle_alpha   90.00
_cell.angle_beta   90.00
_cell.angle_gamma   90.00
#
_symmetry.space_group_name_H-M   'P 1'
#
loop_
_entity.id
_entity.type
_entity.pdbx_description
1 polymer ?
#
loop_
_entity_poly.entity_id
_entity_poly.type
_entity_poly.pdbx_seq_one_letter_code
_entity_poly.pdbx_strand_id
1 'polypeptide(L)'
;MNFHKIVKIVTGILGVLGIVFLFMVIGSGDEEVKAAAAMGDYSTVSPLITLSQVILGIAVVATLIFSLLGLFSDKEKLKKALFSIVGLLVV
;
A
#
# COMPACT_ATOMS: atom_id res chain seq x y z
N MET A 1 4.80 -16.48 19.70
CA MET A 1 4.05 -15.21 19.64
C MET A 1 2.88 -15.38 18.68
N ASN A 2 1.68 -14.90 19.03
CA ASN A 2 0.48 -15.13 18.22
C ASN A 2 0.47 -14.17 16.99
N PHE A 3 0.11 -14.66 15.79
CA PHE A 3 0.12 -13.87 14.54
C PHE A 3 -0.62 -12.53 14.69
N HIS A 4 -1.76 -12.56 15.39
CA HIS A 4 -2.54 -11.37 15.72
C HIS A 4 -1.75 -10.29 16.49
N LYS A 5 -0.89 -10.68 17.44
CA LYS A 5 -0.06 -9.73 18.20
C LYS A 5 1.01 -9.08 17.32
N ILE A 6 1.61 -9.85 16.40
CA ILE A 6 2.62 -9.35 15.46
C ILE A 6 2.00 -8.32 14.52
N VAL A 7 0.87 -8.66 13.90
CA VAL A 7 0.16 -7.73 13.00
C VAL A 7 -0.22 -6.46 13.74
N LYS A 8 -0.75 -6.56 14.98
CA LYS A 8 -1.12 -5.41 15.79
C LYS A 8 0.06 -4.49 16.13
N ILE A 9 1.23 -5.06 16.43
CA ILE A 9 2.43 -4.27 16.72
C ILE A 9 2.93 -3.57 15.45
N VAL A 10 2.96 -4.29 14.32
CA VAL A 10 3.44 -3.77 13.04
C VAL A 10 2.53 -2.65 12.55
N THR A 11 1.21 -2.82 12.58
CA THR A 11 0.26 -1.78 12.19
C THR A 11 0.29 -0.58 13.12
N GLY A 12 0.49 -0.80 14.42
CA GLY A 12 0.71 0.28 15.39
C GLY A 12 1.93 1.13 15.05
N ILE A 13 3.07 0.49 14.76
CA ILE A 13 4.31 1.18 14.38
C ILE A 13 4.14 1.92 13.05
N LEU A 14 3.56 1.29 12.03
CA LEU A 14 3.31 1.92 10.73
C LEU A 14 2.38 3.12 10.84
N GLY A 15 1.35 3.04 11.69
CA GLY A 15 0.44 4.16 11.95
C GLY A 15 1.13 5.34 12.63
N VAL A 16 1.94 5.08 13.66
CA VAL A 16 2.71 6.13 14.34
C VAL A 16 3.72 6.78 13.39
N LEU A 17 4.44 5.98 12.59
CA LEU A 17 5.37 6.50 11.58
C LEU A 17 4.65 7.37 10.54
N GLY A 18 3.48 6.94 10.07
CA GLY A 18 2.67 7.73 9.12
C GLY A 18 2.25 9.08 9.69
N ILE A 19 1.83 9.12 10.95
CA ILE A 19 1.46 10.36 11.64
C ILE A 19 2.68 11.30 11.76
N VAL A 20 3.84 10.79 12.17
CA VAL A 20 5.07 11.58 12.29
C VAL A 20 5.47 12.18 10.94
N PHE A 21 5.46 11.39 9.87
CA PHE A 21 5.78 11.89 8.54
C PHE A 21 4.72 12.87 8.01
N LEU A 22 3.44 12.69 8.34
CA LEU A 22 2.40 13.67 7.99
C LEU A 22 2.63 15.01 8.67
N PHE A 23 2.94 15.02 9.97
CA PHE A 23 3.26 16.25 10.68
C PHE A 23 4.52 16.93 10.14
N MET A 24 5.52 16.15 9.70
CA MET A 24 6.73 16.68 9.06
C MET A 24 6.41 17.38 7.73
N VAL A 25 5.57 16.79 6.89
CA VAL A 25 5.18 17.37 5.58
C VAL A 25 4.30 18.60 5.78
N ILE A 26 3.25 18.50 6.60
CA ILE A 26 2.33 19.60 6.87
C ILE A 26 3.04 20.77 7.57
N GLY A 27 3.94 20.46 8.51
CA GLY A 27 4.70 21.46 9.26
C GLY A 27 5.72 22.23 8.43
N SER A 28 6.16 21.67 7.28
CA SER A 28 7.07 22.35 6.37
C SER A 28 6.36 23.30 5.40
N GLY A 29 5.02 23.31 5.33
CA GLY A 29 4.27 24.21 4.45
C GLY A 29 4.34 23.85 2.95
N ASP A 30 3.18 23.82 2.30
CA ASP A 30 3.04 23.41 0.90
C ASP A 30 3.84 24.29 -0.10
N GLU A 31 4.03 25.58 0.20
CA GLU A 31 4.83 26.48 -0.65
C GLU A 31 6.33 26.17 -0.58
N GLU A 32 6.86 25.94 0.62
CA GLU A 32 8.29 25.62 0.81
C GLU A 32 8.61 24.25 0.23
N VAL A 33 7.70 23.28 0.42
CA VAL A 33 7.80 21.95 -0.19
C VAL A 33 7.79 22.03 -1.72
N LYS A 34 6.94 22.86 -2.33
CA LYS A 34 6.93 23.07 -3.79
C LYS A 34 8.19 23.77 -4.28
N ALA A 35 8.70 24.74 -3.54
CA ALA A 35 9.93 25.44 -3.88
C ALA A 35 11.16 24.50 -3.79
N ALA A 36 11.26 23.71 -2.72
CA ALA A 36 12.29 22.69 -2.55
C ALA A 36 12.22 21.63 -3.66
N ALA A 37 11.01 21.14 -3.97
CA ALA A 37 10.77 20.19 -5.05
C ALA A 37 11.16 20.74 -6.43
N ALA A 38 10.95 22.04 -6.69
CA ALA A 38 11.38 22.69 -7.93
C ALA A 38 12.91 22.81 -8.03
N MET A 39 13.62 22.83 -6.89
CA MET A 39 15.08 22.77 -6.81
C MET A 39 15.63 21.33 -6.75
N GLY A 40 14.75 20.32 -6.83
CA GLY A 40 15.12 18.91 -6.77
C GLY A 40 15.29 18.34 -5.36
N ASP A 41 14.95 19.09 -4.31
CA ASP A 41 14.94 18.61 -2.94
C ASP A 41 13.55 18.10 -2.54
N TYR A 42 13.45 16.78 -2.38
CA TYR A 42 12.23 16.08 -1.97
C TYR A 42 12.33 15.53 -0.54
N SER A 43 13.37 15.87 0.23
CA SER A 43 13.68 15.23 1.51
C SER A 43 12.54 15.29 2.53
N THR A 44 11.68 16.31 2.46
CA THR A 44 10.53 16.46 3.34
C THR A 44 9.38 15.51 2.98
N VAL A 45 9.16 15.25 1.69
CA VAL A 45 8.00 14.49 1.18
C VAL A 45 8.35 13.03 0.90
N SER A 46 9.60 12.76 0.50
CA SER A 46 10.09 11.41 0.18
C SER A 46 9.82 10.37 1.27
N PRO A 47 10.03 10.64 2.58
CA PRO A 47 9.78 9.64 3.63
C PRO A 47 8.31 9.17 3.67
N LEU A 48 7.36 10.10 3.47
CA LEU A 48 5.93 9.79 3.44
C LEU A 48 5.57 8.96 2.20
N ILE A 49 6.12 9.31 1.04
CA ILE A 49 5.89 8.60 -0.22
C ILE A 49 6.46 7.18 -0.13
N THR A 50 7.69 7.02 0.34
CA THR A 50 8.32 5.71 0.51
C THR A 50 7.54 4.84 1.48
N LEU A 51 7.10 5.39 2.62
CA LEU A 51 6.24 4.64 3.56
C LEU A 51 4.94 4.19 2.89
N SER A 52 4.29 5.08 2.14
CA SER A 52 3.04 4.78 1.43
C SER A 52 3.23 3.67 0.38
N GLN A 53 4.33 3.71 -0.37
CA GLN A 53 4.66 2.67 -1.36
C GLN A 53 4.91 1.31 -0.69
N VAL A 54 5.58 1.28 0.47
CA VAL A 54 5.81 0.04 1.22
C VAL A 54 4.48 -0.56 1.71
N ILE A 55 3.61 0.27 2.31
CA ILE A 55 2.29 -0.18 2.78
C ILE A 55 1.45 -0.69 1.61
N LEU A 56 1.43 0.05 0.50
CA LEU A 56 0.73 -0.35 -0.72
C LEU A 56 1.27 -1.68 -1.26
N GLY A 57 2.59 -1.85 -1.31
CA GLY A 57 3.23 -3.09 -1.74
C GLY A 57 2.81 -4.28 -0.89
N ILE A 58 2.83 -4.13 0.44
CA ILE A 58 2.36 -5.17 1.36
C ILE A 58 0.88 -5.50 1.12
N ALA A 59 0.03 -4.48 0.95
CA ALA A 59 -1.39 -4.65 0.70
C ALA A 59 -1.66 -5.37 -0.63
N VAL A 60 -0.96 -4.99 -1.70
CA VAL A 60 -1.06 -5.63 -3.02
C VAL A 60 -0.61 -7.09 -2.94
N VAL A 61 0.54 -7.36 -2.34
CA VAL A 61 1.05 -8.73 -2.19
C VAL A 61 0.10 -9.59 -1.36
N ALA A 62 -0.39 -9.08 -0.24
CA ALA A 62 -1.35 -9.79 0.59
C ALA A 62 -2.64 -10.08 -0.17
N THR A 63 -3.23 -9.07 -0.82
CA THR A 63 -4.47 -9.24 -1.59
C THR A 63 -4.29 -10.18 -2.77
N LEU A 64 -3.17 -10.14 -3.48
CA LEU A 64 -2.86 -11.09 -4.55
C LEU A 64 -2.73 -12.52 -4.01
N ILE A 65 -1.96 -12.74 -2.94
CA ILE A 65 -1.81 -14.07 -2.36
C ILE A 65 -3.16 -14.62 -1.89
N PHE A 66 -3.94 -13.83 -1.13
CA PHE A 66 -5.25 -14.26 -0.65
C PHE A 66 -6.25 -14.48 -1.78
N SER A 67 -6.22 -13.63 -2.81
CA SER A 67 -7.08 -13.77 -3.99
C SER A 67 -6.74 -15.03 -4.77
N LEU A 68 -5.46 -15.28 -5.05
CA LEU A 68 -5.01 -16.49 -5.76
C LEU A 68 -5.30 -17.76 -4.96
N LEU A 69 -4.95 -17.80 -3.66
CA LEU A 69 -5.25 -18.94 -2.80
C LEU A 69 -6.76 -19.19 -2.72
N GLY A 70 -7.56 -18.14 -2.55
CA GLY A 70 -9.02 -18.22 -2.53
C GLY A 70 -9.61 -18.69 -3.86
N LEU A 71 -8.97 -18.34 -4.98
CA LEU A 71 -9.39 -18.72 -6.32
C LEU A 71 -9.06 -20.19 -6.64
N PHE A 72 -7.85 -20.65 -6.32
CA PHE A 72 -7.43 -22.03 -6.55
C PHE A 72 -8.07 -23.03 -5.58
N SER A 73 -8.51 -22.58 -4.40
CA SER A 73 -9.18 -23.44 -3.42
C SER A 73 -10.57 -23.90 -3.87
N ASP A 74 -11.18 -23.23 -4.86
CA ASP A 74 -12.56 -23.48 -5.28
C ASP A 74 -12.67 -23.61 -6.80
N LYS A 75 -12.93 -24.83 -7.29
CA LYS A 75 -13.05 -25.09 -8.74
C LYS A 75 -14.15 -24.27 -9.41
N GLU A 76 -15.22 -23.93 -8.70
CA GLU A 76 -16.26 -23.03 -9.21
C GLU A 76 -15.79 -21.57 -9.31
N LYS A 77 -15.06 -21.07 -8.32
CA LYS A 77 -14.52 -19.70 -8.36
C LYS A 77 -13.51 -19.55 -9.48
N LEU A 78 -12.65 -20.56 -9.69
CA LEU A 78 -11.69 -20.59 -10.78
C LEU A 78 -12.37 -20.52 -12.15
N LYS A 79 -13.44 -21.30 -12.38
CA LYS A 79 -14.23 -21.21 -13.62
C LYS A 79 -14.83 -19.81 -13.83
N LYS A 80 -15.43 -19.22 -12.79
CA LYS A 80 -16.01 -17.86 -12.88
C LYS A 80 -14.95 -16.80 -13.20
N ALA A 81 -13.76 -16.88 -12.59
CA ALA A 81 -12.67 -15.96 -12.90
C ALA A 81 -12.15 -16.15 -14.33
N LEU A 82 -12.04 -17.39 -14.81
CA LEU A 82 -11.69 -17.66 -16.22
C LEU A 82 -12.71 -17.05 -17.19
N PHE A 83 -14.01 -17.21 -16.92
CA PHE A 83 -15.05 -16.56 -17.72
C PHE A 83 -14.96 -15.03 -17.66
N SER A 84 -14.64 -14.45 -16.50
CA SER A 84 -14.43 -13.01 -16.37
C SER A 84 -13.22 -12.51 -17.17
N ILE A 85 -12.12 -13.26 -17.19
CA ILE A 85 -10.91 -12.93 -17.96
C ILE A 85 -11.19 -13.05 -19.46
N VAL A 86 -11.87 -14.11 -19.89
CA VAL A 86 -12.29 -14.26 -21.30
C VAL A 86 -13.24 -13.13 -21.69
N GLY A 87 -14.21 -12.78 -20.84
CA GLY A 87 -15.11 -11.65 -21.09
C GLY A 87 -14.38 -10.31 -21.21
N LEU A 88 -13.33 -10.08 -20.40
CA LEU A 88 -12.51 -8.86 -20.47
C LEU A 88 -11.61 -8.80 -21.72
N LEU A 89 -11.24 -9.96 -22.28
CA LEU A 89 -10.37 -10.06 -23.47
C LEU A 89 -11.16 -10.04 -24.80
N VAL A 90 -12.45 -10.37 -24.76
CA VAL A 90 -13.33 -10.45 -25.93
C VAL A 90 -14.04 -9.11 -26.21
N VAL A 91 -14.16 -8.24 -25.20
CA VAL A 91 -14.66 -6.86 -25.32
C VAL A 91 -13.49 -5.92 -25.64
#